data_AF-T0IKC7-F1
#
_entry.id   AF-T0IKC7-F1
#
_cell.length_a   1.000
_cell.length_b   1.000
_cell.length_c   1.000
_cell.angle_alpha   90.00
_cell.angle_beta   90.00
_cell.angle_gamma   90.00
#
_symmetry.space_group_name_H-M   'P 1'
#
loop_
_entity.id
_entity.type
_entity.pdbx_description
1 polymer ?
#
loop_
_entity_poly.entity_id
_entity_poly.type
_entity_poly.pdbx_seq_one_letter_code
_entity_poly.pdbx_strand_id
1 'polypeptide(L)'
;MIGISGRMGARFARAAGLVAAVAGMALTPLAASAQVRTIDPNTAIDADLAPPPAASSTPTDPGVDPTVNQGTGATYNAPAGAPPPVSSAPPPSQGTTATGAPVTQASPPAAPSPSESYQEDDLIGAAEGVFGKGAEGLAGIIEKILKDQGRPNAYIAGREASGAFVVGLRYGSGTLNHKVEGKREVYWTGPSIGFDVGGNASNTFVLVYNLYDTQDLYHRFPAAEGTAYLVGGFTASYLRWGDVVLIPIRLGVGYRLGVNAGYMKFSEKRNWLPF
;
A
#
# COMPACT_ATOMS: atom_id res chain seq x y z
N MET A 1 59.26 -56.85 12.61
CA MET A 1 59.90 -57.28 11.34
C MET A 1 58.95 -56.88 10.22
N ILE A 2 59.29 -55.85 9.42
CA ILE A 2 59.84 -55.99 8.04
C ILE A 2 58.82 -56.70 7.13
N GLY A 3 58.30 -56.17 6.02
CA GLY A 3 58.52 -54.94 5.27
C GLY A 3 57.78 -55.05 3.92
N ILE A 4 57.28 -53.91 3.44
CA ILE A 4 57.23 -53.38 2.06
C ILE A 4 57.13 -54.36 0.87
N SER A 5 56.08 -54.18 0.05
CA SER A 5 56.08 -54.05 -1.42
C SER A 5 54.62 -53.87 -1.89
N GLY A 6 54.17 -52.97 -2.77
CA GLY A 6 54.83 -52.01 -3.65
C GLY A 6 54.00 -51.89 -4.95
N ARG A 7 53.47 -50.68 -5.23
CA ARG A 7 53.17 -50.06 -6.55
C ARG A 7 52.23 -50.80 -7.52
N MET A 8 51.21 -50.19 -8.13
CA MET A 8 51.18 -49.16 -9.19
C MET A 8 49.67 -48.96 -9.49
N GLY A 9 49.07 -47.80 -9.69
CA GLY A 9 49.45 -46.72 -10.59
C GLY A 9 48.63 -46.79 -11.88
N ALA A 10 47.47 -46.12 -11.94
CA ALA A 10 46.87 -45.61 -13.17
C ALA A 10 45.88 -44.48 -12.85
N ARG A 11 46.34 -43.24 -13.06
CA ARG A 11 45.54 -42.01 -13.12
C ARG A 11 45.30 -41.68 -14.60
N PHE A 12 44.23 -40.90 -14.86
CA PHE A 12 43.97 -40.12 -16.10
C PHE A 12 43.65 -40.96 -17.35
N ALA A 13 42.77 -40.58 -18.28
CA ALA A 13 41.89 -39.45 -18.56
C ALA A 13 40.80 -40.01 -19.51
N ARG A 14 39.65 -39.36 -19.72
CA ARG A 14 39.50 -38.42 -20.85
C ARG A 14 38.15 -37.70 -20.75
N ALA A 15 38.25 -36.38 -20.74
CA ALA A 15 37.19 -35.46 -21.15
C ALA A 15 36.96 -35.58 -22.66
N ALA A 16 35.70 -35.55 -23.10
CA ALA A 16 35.28 -35.09 -24.43
C ALA A 16 33.75 -34.98 -24.47
N GLY A 17 33.23 -33.80 -24.82
CA GLY A 17 31.81 -33.59 -25.05
C GLY A 17 31.41 -32.13 -25.10
N LEU A 18 32.07 -31.33 -25.94
CA LEU A 18 31.72 -29.94 -26.25
C LEU A 18 31.38 -29.86 -27.75
N VAL A 19 30.30 -29.14 -28.05
CA VAL A 19 29.90 -28.54 -29.34
C VAL A 19 29.16 -29.43 -30.34
N ALA A 20 27.87 -29.12 -30.52
CA ALA A 20 27.24 -29.08 -31.85
C ALA A 20 26.24 -27.92 -31.89
N ALA A 21 26.70 -26.79 -32.42
CA ALA A 21 25.87 -25.73 -32.96
C ALA A 21 25.84 -25.86 -34.49
N VAL A 22 24.77 -25.35 -35.09
CA VAL A 22 24.59 -24.86 -36.48
C VAL A 22 23.46 -25.57 -37.27
N ALA A 23 22.61 -24.70 -37.85
CA ALA A 23 21.68 -24.85 -38.98
C ALA A 23 20.22 -25.20 -38.66
N GLY A 24 19.34 -24.20 -38.81
CA GLY A 24 17.89 -24.38 -38.75
C GLY A 24 17.06 -23.12 -39.03
N MET A 25 17.26 -22.52 -40.21
CA MET A 25 16.30 -21.71 -40.97
C MET A 25 15.75 -20.39 -40.38
N ALA A 26 16.26 -19.31 -40.96
CA ALA A 26 15.55 -18.05 -41.15
C ALA A 26 14.27 -18.24 -41.98
N LEU A 27 13.18 -17.53 -41.63
CA LEU A 27 12.15 -17.00 -42.55
C LEU A 27 11.19 -16.03 -41.81
N THR A 28 11.38 -14.74 -42.09
CA THR A 28 10.44 -13.59 -42.11
C THR A 28 9.67 -13.15 -40.85
N PRO A 29 9.82 -11.88 -40.39
CA PRO A 29 8.79 -11.17 -39.64
C PRO A 29 7.79 -10.51 -40.60
N LEU A 30 6.50 -10.84 -40.47
CA LEU A 30 5.41 -10.00 -40.99
C LEU A 30 5.31 -8.76 -40.10
N ALA A 31 5.68 -7.60 -40.65
CA ALA A 31 5.47 -6.32 -40.02
C ALA A 31 3.96 -6.02 -39.95
N ALA A 32 3.36 -6.12 -38.78
CA ALA A 32 2.05 -5.52 -38.52
C ALA A 32 2.26 -4.01 -38.33
N SER A 33 2.04 -3.23 -39.39
CA SER A 33 1.97 -1.78 -39.28
C SER A 33 0.70 -1.41 -38.52
N ALA A 34 0.82 -1.20 -37.21
CA ALA A 34 -0.20 -0.53 -36.42
C ALA A 34 -0.29 0.93 -36.92
N GLN A 35 -1.33 1.24 -37.68
CA GLN A 35 -1.63 2.61 -38.08
C GLN A 35 -2.07 3.39 -36.83
N VAL A 36 -1.14 4.16 -36.27
CA VAL A 36 -1.43 5.16 -35.24
C VAL A 36 -2.24 6.27 -35.91
N ARG A 37 -3.56 6.29 -35.69
CA ARG A 37 -4.38 7.46 -35.99
C ARG A 37 -4.25 8.41 -34.82
N THR A 38 -3.60 9.55 -35.05
CA THR A 38 -3.61 10.68 -34.12
C THR A 38 -5.02 11.24 -34.10
N ILE A 39 -5.82 10.84 -33.11
CA ILE A 39 -7.10 11.47 -32.81
C ILE A 39 -6.77 12.72 -31.99
N ASP A 40 -7.07 13.90 -32.52
CA ASP A 40 -7.04 15.14 -31.76
C ASP A 40 -8.25 15.13 -30.80
N PRO A 41 -8.03 15.06 -29.47
CA PRO A 41 -9.10 14.97 -28.48
C PRO A 41 -10.04 16.19 -28.49
N ASN A 42 -9.66 17.30 -29.12
CA ASN A 42 -10.52 18.49 -29.21
C ASN A 42 -11.61 18.35 -30.28
N THR A 43 -11.43 17.50 -31.30
CA THR A 43 -12.41 17.34 -32.39
C THR A 43 -13.61 16.45 -32.03
N ALA A 44 -13.52 15.67 -30.95
CA ALA A 44 -14.61 14.80 -30.50
C ALA A 44 -15.66 15.53 -29.65
N ILE A 45 -15.37 16.75 -29.18
CA ILE A 45 -16.24 17.51 -28.27
C ILE A 45 -17.07 18.57 -29.01
N ASP A 46 -16.58 19.07 -30.15
CA ASP A 46 -17.22 20.19 -30.87
C ASP A 46 -18.33 19.81 -31.86
N ALA A 47 -18.63 18.52 -32.05
CA ALA A 47 -19.58 18.06 -33.07
C ALA A 47 -21.07 18.18 -32.67
N ASP A 48 -21.40 18.56 -31.43
CA ASP A 48 -22.79 18.58 -30.92
C ASP A 48 -23.12 19.75 -29.97
N LEU A 49 -22.37 20.86 -30.03
CA LEU A 49 -22.65 22.03 -29.19
C LEU A 49 -23.41 23.10 -29.98
N ALA A 50 -24.71 23.22 -29.73
CA ALA A 50 -25.50 24.38 -30.15
C ALA A 50 -25.00 25.66 -29.44
N PRO A 51 -24.91 26.81 -30.14
CA PRO A 51 -24.50 28.07 -29.51
C PRO A 51 -25.49 28.49 -28.41
N PRO A 52 -25.03 28.85 -27.19
CA PRO A 52 -25.92 29.41 -26.18
C PRO A 52 -26.40 30.82 -26.62
N PRO A 53 -27.67 31.17 -26.35
CA PRO A 53 -28.17 32.52 -26.63
C PRO A 53 -27.45 33.57 -25.77
N ALA A 54 -27.23 34.75 -26.35
CA ALA A 54 -26.55 35.85 -25.67
C ALA A 54 -27.36 36.32 -24.45
N ALA A 55 -26.80 36.11 -23.25
CA ALA A 55 -27.34 36.67 -22.02
C ALA A 55 -26.82 38.11 -21.84
N SER A 56 -27.71 39.08 -21.99
CA SER A 56 -27.52 40.44 -21.48
C SER A 56 -27.95 40.49 -20.02
N SER A 57 -27.00 40.41 -19.09
CA SER A 57 -27.22 40.81 -17.70
C SER A 57 -25.93 41.33 -17.05
N THR A 58 -26.00 42.58 -16.62
CA THR A 58 -25.05 43.20 -15.69
C THR A 58 -25.09 42.49 -14.33
N PRO A 59 -23.96 42.28 -13.64
CA PRO A 59 -23.95 41.64 -12.32
C PRO A 59 -24.67 42.48 -11.26
N THR A 60 -25.61 41.89 -10.54
CA THR A 60 -26.17 42.42 -9.29
C THR A 60 -25.65 41.62 -8.09
N ASP A 61 -25.17 42.36 -7.09
CA ASP A 61 -24.74 41.89 -5.78
C ASP A 61 -25.93 41.35 -4.97
N PRO A 62 -25.88 40.13 -4.40
CA PRO A 62 -26.99 39.60 -3.62
C PRO A 62 -26.90 40.05 -2.16
N GLY A 63 -27.76 40.99 -1.74
CA GLY A 63 -27.94 41.20 -0.29
C GLY A 63 -28.51 42.51 0.23
N VAL A 64 -29.11 43.39 -0.58
CA VAL A 64 -29.76 44.61 -0.05
C VAL A 64 -31.23 44.69 -0.45
N ASP A 65 -32.11 44.57 0.54
CA ASP A 65 -33.54 44.90 0.43
C ASP A 65 -33.72 46.41 0.65
N PRO A 66 -34.16 47.19 -0.36
CA PRO A 66 -34.30 48.64 -0.24
C PRO A 66 -35.57 49.08 0.51
N THR A 67 -36.35 48.17 1.09
CA THR A 67 -37.64 48.52 1.73
C THR A 67 -37.60 48.77 3.25
N VAL A 68 -36.42 48.72 3.88
CA VAL A 68 -36.32 49.04 5.32
C VAL A 68 -36.21 50.55 5.55
N ASN A 69 -37.37 51.12 5.88
CA ASN A 69 -37.60 52.47 6.34
C ASN A 69 -36.74 52.80 7.59
N GLN A 70 -35.82 53.76 7.46
CA GLN A 70 -35.03 54.29 8.58
C GLN A 70 -35.90 55.25 9.42
N GLY A 71 -36.52 54.72 10.47
CA GLY A 71 -37.26 55.48 11.47
C GLY A 71 -36.38 56.00 12.61
N THR A 72 -36.15 57.31 12.60
CA THR A 72 -35.99 58.25 13.74
C THR A 72 -35.58 57.73 15.13
N GLY A 73 -34.37 58.16 15.52
CA GLY A 73 -33.92 58.60 16.86
C GLY A 73 -34.68 58.19 18.12
N ALA A 74 -34.08 57.28 18.88
CA ALA A 74 -34.31 57.16 20.32
C ALA A 74 -32.95 57.28 21.03
N THR A 75 -32.77 58.38 21.74
CA THR A 75 -31.63 58.65 22.63
C THR A 75 -31.70 57.69 23.83
N TYR A 76 -30.78 56.73 23.91
CA TYR A 76 -30.64 55.89 25.10
C TYR A 76 -29.59 56.48 26.03
N ASN A 77 -30.07 57.02 27.16
CA ASN A 77 -29.28 57.46 28.30
C ASN A 77 -28.76 56.23 29.05
N ALA A 78 -27.43 56.10 29.21
CA ALA A 78 -26.80 54.99 29.90
C ALA A 78 -26.71 55.26 31.42
N PRO A 79 -27.15 54.34 32.31
CA PRO A 79 -26.68 54.31 33.69
C PRO A 79 -25.35 53.54 33.75
N ALA A 80 -24.33 54.15 34.35
CA ALA A 80 -23.08 53.47 34.68
C ALA A 80 -23.35 52.40 35.75
N GLY A 81 -23.35 51.13 35.33
CA GLY A 81 -23.43 49.95 36.20
C GLY A 81 -22.42 48.91 35.72
N ALA A 82 -21.66 48.36 36.66
CA ALA A 82 -20.51 47.48 36.48
C ALA A 82 -20.71 46.31 35.48
N PRO A 83 -19.65 45.85 34.79
CA PRO A 83 -19.75 44.71 33.89
C PRO A 83 -20.11 43.42 34.66
N PRO A 84 -20.94 42.53 34.08
CA PRO A 84 -21.25 41.23 34.66
C PRO A 84 -19.98 40.34 34.69
N PRO A 85 -19.87 39.39 35.64
CA PRO A 85 -18.75 38.48 35.67
C PRO A 85 -18.76 37.62 34.40
N VAL A 86 -17.63 37.64 33.68
CA VAL A 86 -17.37 36.71 32.57
C VAL A 86 -17.40 35.30 33.12
N SER A 87 -18.37 34.49 32.69
CA SER A 87 -18.30 33.04 32.85
C SER A 87 -17.04 32.58 32.14
N SER A 88 -16.09 32.05 32.92
CA SER A 88 -14.89 31.38 32.42
C SER A 88 -15.30 30.32 31.41
N ALA A 89 -14.83 30.45 30.17
CA ALA A 89 -14.88 29.38 29.18
C ALA A 89 -14.22 28.12 29.79
N PRO A 90 -14.76 26.91 29.58
CA PRO A 90 -14.10 25.70 29.99
C PRO A 90 -12.69 25.67 29.36
N PRO A 91 -11.64 25.25 30.08
CA PRO A 91 -10.34 25.06 29.47
C PRO A 91 -10.47 24.05 28.32
N PRO A 92 -9.63 24.15 27.26
CA PRO A 92 -9.60 23.15 26.21
C PRO A 92 -9.39 21.79 26.88
N SER A 93 -10.35 20.89 26.69
CA SER A 93 -10.30 19.53 27.20
C SER A 93 -9.04 18.85 26.67
N GLN A 94 -8.02 18.78 27.50
CA GLN A 94 -6.85 17.94 27.25
C GLN A 94 -7.38 16.52 27.11
N GLY A 95 -7.18 15.91 25.94
CA GLY A 95 -7.60 14.54 25.70
C GLY A 95 -7.04 13.64 26.80
N THR A 96 -7.90 12.87 27.45
CA THR A 96 -7.52 11.84 28.39
C THR A 96 -7.64 10.48 27.71
N THR A 97 -6.66 9.61 27.94
CA THR A 97 -6.72 8.19 27.57
C THR A 97 -7.96 7.52 28.19
N ALA A 98 -8.33 6.32 27.72
CA ALA A 98 -9.45 5.55 28.28
C ALA A 98 -9.32 5.28 29.80
N THR A 99 -8.11 5.42 30.36
CA THR A 99 -7.80 5.28 31.80
C THR A 99 -7.81 6.63 32.54
N GLY A 100 -8.17 7.72 31.88
CA GLY A 100 -8.19 9.07 32.47
C GLY A 100 -6.83 9.76 32.56
N ALA A 101 -5.75 9.13 32.08
CA ALA A 101 -4.41 9.74 32.08
C ALA A 101 -4.28 10.74 30.91
N PRO A 102 -3.57 11.87 31.09
CA PRO A 102 -3.39 12.86 30.02
C PRO A 102 -2.67 12.25 28.81
N VAL A 103 -3.19 12.52 27.61
CA VAL A 103 -2.51 12.14 26.35
C VAL A 103 -1.21 12.94 26.24
N THR A 104 -0.10 12.22 26.11
CA THR A 104 1.23 12.79 25.87
C THR A 104 1.72 12.36 24.50
N GLN A 105 2.78 12.98 23.98
CA GLN A 105 3.38 12.59 22.70
C GLN A 105 3.89 11.12 22.69
N ALA A 106 4.12 10.52 23.85
CA ALA A 106 4.51 9.12 23.99
C ALA A 106 3.30 8.15 24.12
N SER A 107 2.07 8.68 24.18
CA SER A 107 0.87 7.85 24.23
C SER A 107 0.64 7.18 22.86
N PRO A 108 0.30 5.88 22.82
CA PRO A 108 -0.07 5.22 21.56
C PRO A 108 -1.20 5.99 20.86
N PRO A 109 -1.18 6.11 19.52
CA PRO A 109 -2.27 6.72 18.78
C PRO A 109 -3.60 6.08 19.15
N ALA A 110 -4.66 6.89 19.25
CA ALA A 110 -6.00 6.37 19.47
C ALA A 110 -6.33 5.37 18.35
N ALA A 111 -6.84 4.20 18.74
CA ALA A 111 -7.31 3.22 17.77
C ALA A 111 -8.34 3.89 16.86
N PRO A 112 -8.23 3.71 15.52
CA PRO A 112 -9.18 4.31 14.59
C PRO A 112 -10.61 3.90 14.96
N SER A 113 -11.56 4.82 14.80
CA SER A 113 -12.96 4.49 15.03
C SER A 113 -13.40 3.33 14.12
N PRO A 114 -14.43 2.54 14.47
CA PRO A 114 -14.88 1.44 13.61
C PRO A 114 -15.17 1.86 12.16
N SER A 115 -15.66 3.09 11.96
CA SER A 115 -15.88 3.70 10.64
C SER A 115 -14.59 3.98 9.84
N GLU A 116 -13.46 4.13 10.52
CA GLU A 116 -12.14 4.44 9.94
C GLU A 116 -11.26 3.20 9.79
N SER A 117 -11.78 2.02 10.13
CA SER A 117 -11.10 0.74 9.98
C SER A 117 -11.85 -0.23 9.05
N TYR A 118 -11.15 -1.24 8.56
CA TYR A 118 -11.74 -2.33 7.79
C TYR A 118 -12.20 -3.45 8.71
N GLN A 119 -13.39 -3.99 8.42
CA GLN A 119 -13.93 -5.11 9.16
C GLN A 119 -13.32 -6.42 8.65
N GLU A 120 -13.47 -7.48 9.44
CA GLU A 120 -12.88 -8.78 9.14
C GLU A 120 -13.41 -9.34 7.82
N ASP A 121 -14.74 -9.34 7.65
CA ASP A 121 -15.40 -9.82 6.44
C ASP A 121 -15.00 -9.02 5.19
N ASP A 122 -14.80 -7.70 5.32
CA ASP A 122 -14.33 -6.84 4.23
C ASP A 122 -12.93 -7.26 3.78
N LEU A 123 -12.04 -7.53 4.73
CA LEU A 123 -10.66 -7.92 4.46
C LEU A 123 -10.58 -9.34 3.90
N ILE A 124 -11.38 -10.27 4.41
CA ILE A 124 -11.47 -11.62 3.86
C ILE A 124 -11.95 -11.56 2.41
N GLY A 125 -13.06 -10.85 2.14
CA GLY A 125 -13.57 -10.71 0.77
C GLY A 125 -12.59 -10.02 -0.18
N ALA A 126 -11.91 -8.97 0.28
CA ALA A 126 -10.88 -8.29 -0.51
C ALA A 126 -9.67 -9.20 -0.78
N ALA A 127 -9.22 -9.97 0.21
CA ALA A 127 -8.10 -10.89 0.07
C ALA A 127 -8.47 -12.10 -0.81
N GLU A 128 -9.70 -12.61 -0.74
CA GLU A 128 -10.20 -13.63 -1.67
C GLU A 128 -10.23 -13.11 -3.12
N GLY A 129 -10.49 -11.81 -3.32
CA GLY A 129 -10.35 -11.18 -4.63
C GLY A 129 -8.92 -11.22 -5.18
N VAL A 130 -7.92 -11.32 -4.31
CA VAL A 130 -6.50 -11.40 -4.66
C VAL A 130 -6.01 -12.85 -4.78
N PHE A 131 -6.40 -13.72 -3.85
CA PHE A 131 -5.89 -15.10 -3.77
C PHE A 131 -6.81 -16.14 -4.41
N GLY A 132 -8.04 -15.77 -4.77
CA GLY A 132 -9.10 -16.68 -5.19
C GLY A 132 -10.04 -17.03 -4.04
N LYS A 133 -11.32 -17.27 -4.37
CA LYS A 133 -12.35 -17.67 -3.40
C LYS A 133 -12.03 -19.02 -2.77
N GLY A 134 -12.28 -19.14 -1.47
CA GLY A 134 -12.12 -20.42 -0.75
C GLY A 134 -10.66 -20.83 -0.57
N ALA A 135 -9.72 -19.88 -0.57
CA ALA A 135 -8.33 -20.16 -0.23
C ALA A 135 -8.24 -20.65 1.23
N GLU A 136 -8.02 -21.96 1.39
CA GLU A 136 -8.07 -22.63 2.68
C GLU A 136 -7.04 -22.02 3.65
N GLY A 137 -7.52 -21.53 4.80
CA GLY A 137 -6.69 -20.88 5.83
C GLY A 137 -6.51 -19.36 5.68
N LEU A 138 -6.98 -18.73 4.60
CA LEU A 138 -6.93 -17.27 4.44
C LEU A 138 -7.74 -16.53 5.51
N ALA A 139 -8.97 -16.96 5.76
CA ALA A 139 -9.79 -16.39 6.82
C ALA A 139 -9.10 -16.53 8.19
N GLY A 140 -8.59 -17.72 8.49
CA GLY A 140 -7.93 -17.99 9.78
C GLY A 140 -6.66 -17.18 10.03
N ILE A 141 -5.85 -16.88 9.00
CA ILE A 141 -4.69 -15.99 9.19
C ILE A 141 -5.11 -14.54 9.42
N ILE A 142 -6.14 -14.06 8.70
CA ILE A 142 -6.66 -12.69 8.86
C ILE A 142 -7.28 -12.54 10.25
N GLU A 143 -8.16 -13.46 10.66
CA GLU A 143 -8.77 -13.47 12.00
C GLU A 143 -7.69 -13.43 13.09
N LYS A 144 -6.65 -14.27 12.96
CA LYS A 144 -5.55 -14.30 13.92
C LYS A 144 -4.79 -12.98 13.98
N ILE A 145 -4.45 -12.39 12.83
CA ILE A 145 -3.75 -11.09 12.80
C ILE A 145 -4.63 -9.99 13.41
N LEU A 146 -5.93 -9.95 13.08
CA LEU A 146 -6.85 -8.95 13.59
C LEU A 146 -7.07 -9.08 15.11
N LYS A 147 -7.07 -10.30 15.61
CA LYS A 147 -7.11 -10.56 17.05
C LYS A 147 -5.89 -10.00 17.77
N ASP A 148 -4.71 -10.13 17.17
CA ASP A 148 -3.44 -9.74 17.80
C ASP A 148 -3.08 -8.27 17.58
N GLN A 149 -3.51 -7.65 16.48
CA GLN A 149 -3.12 -6.28 16.06
C GLN A 149 -4.30 -5.30 15.98
N GLY A 150 -5.53 -5.77 16.12
CA GLY A 150 -6.73 -4.98 15.90
C GLY A 150 -7.06 -4.84 14.41
N ARG A 151 -7.82 -3.79 14.05
CA ARG A 151 -8.32 -3.58 12.69
C ARG A 151 -7.46 -2.58 11.92
N PRO A 152 -7.06 -2.87 10.67
CA PRO A 152 -6.30 -1.95 9.83
C PRO A 152 -7.19 -0.84 9.27
N ASN A 153 -6.62 0.32 9.00
CA ASN A 153 -7.30 1.44 8.33
C ASN A 153 -7.06 1.48 6.80
N ALA A 154 -6.16 0.63 6.31
CA ALA A 154 -5.93 0.42 4.88
C ALA A 154 -5.50 -1.02 4.56
N TYR A 155 -5.61 -1.39 3.28
CA TYR A 155 -5.00 -2.62 2.76
C TYR A 155 -4.46 -2.41 1.34
N ILE A 156 -3.51 -3.24 0.93
CA ILE A 156 -2.96 -3.25 -0.42
C ILE A 156 -3.28 -4.60 -1.06
N ALA A 157 -3.96 -4.55 -2.20
CA ALA A 157 -4.21 -5.71 -3.05
C ALA A 157 -3.23 -5.67 -4.22
N GLY A 158 -2.37 -6.68 -4.37
CA GLY A 158 -1.35 -6.63 -5.42
C GLY A 158 -0.65 -7.93 -5.72
N ARG A 159 0.44 -7.81 -6.46
CA ARG A 159 1.26 -8.91 -6.97
C ARG A 159 2.73 -8.55 -6.87
N GLU A 160 3.57 -9.53 -6.61
CA GLU A 160 5.01 -9.36 -6.57
C GLU A 160 5.71 -10.40 -7.43
N ALA A 161 6.77 -9.96 -8.11
CA ALA A 161 7.72 -10.79 -8.80
C ALA A 161 9.06 -10.73 -8.07
N SER A 162 9.75 -11.86 -7.96
CA SER A 162 11.08 -11.93 -7.35
C SER A 162 11.96 -12.90 -8.11
N GLY A 163 13.27 -12.68 -8.07
CA GLY A 163 14.26 -13.64 -8.57
C GLY A 163 15.49 -13.59 -7.70
N ALA A 164 16.01 -14.75 -7.31
CA ALA A 164 17.18 -14.86 -6.45
C ALA A 164 18.10 -16.02 -6.88
N PHE A 165 19.41 -15.81 -6.77
CA PHE A 165 20.40 -16.89 -6.74
C PHE A 165 21.24 -16.65 -5.49
N VAL A 166 20.73 -17.09 -4.32
CA VAL A 166 21.18 -16.75 -2.95
C VAL A 166 20.67 -15.39 -2.45
N VAL A 167 20.98 -14.31 -3.16
CA VAL A 167 20.43 -12.97 -2.90
C VAL A 167 19.80 -12.45 -4.18
N GLY A 168 18.66 -11.80 -4.05
CA GLY A 168 17.85 -11.33 -5.15
C GLY A 168 17.11 -10.05 -4.82
N LEU A 169 16.26 -9.67 -5.77
CA LEU A 169 15.35 -8.54 -5.63
C LEU A 169 13.92 -9.01 -5.81
N ARG A 170 13.02 -8.29 -5.14
CA ARG A 170 11.58 -8.34 -5.37
C ARG A 170 11.07 -6.99 -5.85
N TYR A 171 10.08 -7.06 -6.73
CA TYR A 171 9.34 -5.93 -7.27
C TYR A 171 7.87 -6.26 -7.20
N GLY A 172 7.07 -5.37 -6.63
CA GLY A 172 5.63 -5.54 -6.61
C GLY A 172 4.88 -4.26 -6.92
N SER A 173 3.61 -4.46 -7.24
CA SER A 173 2.68 -3.40 -7.56
C SER A 173 1.28 -3.81 -7.09
N GLY A 174 0.49 -2.84 -6.69
CA GLY A 174 -0.89 -3.06 -6.29
C GLY A 174 -1.63 -1.76 -6.06
N THR A 175 -2.85 -1.91 -5.56
CA THR A 175 -3.71 -0.78 -5.21
C THR A 175 -3.86 -0.70 -3.70
N LEU A 176 -3.41 0.40 -3.11
CA LEU A 176 -3.74 0.79 -1.75
C LEU A 176 -5.21 1.19 -1.70
N ASN A 177 -5.96 0.60 -0.77
CA ASN A 177 -7.33 0.95 -0.44
C ASN A 177 -7.31 1.49 0.98
N HIS A 178 -7.39 2.81 1.11
CA HIS A 178 -7.43 3.51 2.39
C HIS A 178 -8.86 3.90 2.73
N LYS A 179 -9.28 3.72 3.99
CA LYS A 179 -10.68 3.88 4.39
C LYS A 179 -11.22 5.31 4.17
N VAL A 180 -10.37 6.32 4.39
CA VAL A 180 -10.71 7.75 4.27
C VAL A 180 -10.23 8.35 2.94
N GLU A 181 -8.91 8.35 2.69
CA GLU A 181 -8.30 8.88 1.45
C GLU A 181 -8.58 8.11 0.15
N GLY A 182 -9.21 6.94 0.19
CA GLY A 182 -9.58 6.20 -1.01
C GLY A 182 -8.45 5.37 -1.62
N LYS A 183 -8.43 5.26 -2.96
CA LYS A 183 -7.58 4.30 -3.68
C LYS A 183 -6.39 4.96 -4.35
N ARG A 184 -5.22 4.32 -4.28
CA ARG A 184 -3.99 4.77 -4.95
C ARG A 184 -3.18 3.59 -5.48
N GLU A 185 -2.54 3.77 -6.63
CA GLU A 185 -1.55 2.81 -7.11
C GLU A 185 -0.27 2.93 -6.28
N VAL A 186 0.31 1.78 -5.93
CA VAL A 186 1.51 1.70 -5.11
C VAL A 186 2.45 0.63 -5.65
N TYR A 187 3.74 0.94 -5.58
CA TYR A 187 4.80 0.03 -5.98
C TYR A 187 5.72 -0.23 -4.80
N TRP A 188 6.35 -1.40 -4.78
CA TRP A 188 7.36 -1.70 -3.77
C TRP A 188 8.51 -2.50 -4.33
N THR A 189 9.65 -2.36 -3.66
CA THR A 189 10.86 -3.12 -3.92
C THR A 189 11.47 -3.61 -2.62
N GLY A 190 12.32 -4.62 -2.69
CA GLY A 190 13.05 -5.11 -1.52
C GLY A 190 14.04 -6.21 -1.88
N PRO A 191 14.93 -6.56 -0.95
CA PRO A 191 15.71 -7.76 -1.09
C PRO A 191 14.80 -8.99 -1.09
N SER A 192 15.22 -10.03 -1.82
CA SER A 192 14.69 -11.37 -1.72
C SER A 192 15.82 -12.34 -1.39
N ILE A 193 15.56 -13.28 -0.47
CA ILE A 193 16.49 -14.36 -0.13
C ILE A 193 15.76 -15.65 -0.44
N GLY A 194 16.34 -16.47 -1.31
CA GLY A 194 15.71 -17.70 -1.74
C GLY A 194 16.59 -18.52 -2.67
N PHE A 195 16.27 -19.81 -2.74
CA PHE A 195 16.88 -20.78 -3.65
C PHE A 195 16.09 -20.93 -4.96
N ASP A 196 15.20 -19.98 -5.23
CA ASP A 196 14.36 -19.96 -6.43
C ASP A 196 15.18 -19.47 -7.64
N VAL A 197 15.92 -20.40 -8.24
CA VAL A 197 16.60 -20.18 -9.51
C VAL A 197 15.52 -20.08 -10.60
N GLY A 198 15.24 -18.86 -11.03
CA GLY A 198 14.18 -18.55 -12.00
C GLY A 198 13.07 -17.73 -11.36
N GLY A 199 12.69 -16.61 -12.00
CA GLY A 199 11.76 -15.65 -11.43
C GLY A 199 10.43 -16.27 -11.00
N ASN A 200 9.94 -15.85 -9.83
CA ASN A 200 8.67 -16.24 -9.23
C ASN A 200 7.72 -15.04 -9.24
N ALA A 201 6.46 -15.23 -9.63
CA ALA A 201 5.40 -14.25 -9.48
C ALA A 201 4.31 -14.79 -8.55
N SER A 202 3.90 -13.99 -7.57
CA SER A 202 2.91 -14.37 -6.56
C SER A 202 1.97 -13.22 -6.25
N ASN A 203 0.78 -13.55 -5.75
CA ASN A 203 -0.16 -12.55 -5.24
C ASN A 203 0.23 -12.15 -3.81
N THR A 204 -0.09 -10.92 -3.42
CA THR A 204 0.23 -10.35 -2.11
C THR A 204 -0.93 -9.49 -1.63
N PHE A 205 -1.27 -9.63 -0.36
CA PHE A 205 -2.24 -8.79 0.33
C PHE A 205 -1.60 -8.19 1.56
N VAL A 206 -1.56 -6.87 1.69
CA VAL A 206 -0.89 -6.21 2.83
C VAL A 206 -1.93 -5.52 3.69
N LEU A 207 -1.99 -5.88 4.98
CA LEU A 207 -2.76 -5.11 5.95
C LEU A 207 -1.93 -3.90 6.39
N VAL A 208 -2.54 -2.73 6.46
CA VAL A 208 -1.87 -1.46 6.76
C VAL A 208 -2.56 -0.78 7.93
N TYR A 209 -1.79 -0.52 8.99
CA TYR A 209 -2.28 0.08 10.23
C TYR A 209 -1.65 1.44 10.44
N ASN A 210 -2.40 2.32 11.10
CA ASN A 210 -1.98 3.66 11.52
C ASN A 210 -1.47 4.53 10.35
N LEU A 211 -1.95 4.28 9.13
CA LEU A 211 -1.61 5.11 7.98
C LEU A 211 -2.56 6.31 7.97
N TYR A 212 -2.21 7.41 8.62
CA TYR A 212 -3.09 8.59 8.72
C TYR A 212 -2.98 9.50 7.50
N ASP A 213 -1.79 9.56 6.89
CA ASP A 213 -1.53 10.18 5.59
C ASP A 213 -1.00 9.09 4.65
N THR A 214 -1.61 8.93 3.47
CA THR A 214 -1.12 7.95 2.48
C THR A 214 0.31 8.22 2.01
N GLN A 215 0.83 9.45 2.18
CA GLN A 215 2.22 9.78 1.90
C GLN A 215 3.20 9.09 2.85
N ASP A 216 2.79 8.81 4.09
CA ASP A 216 3.60 8.07 5.08
C ASP A 216 3.83 6.61 4.68
N LEU A 217 3.14 6.12 3.65
CA LEU A 217 3.40 4.81 3.07
C LEU A 217 4.71 4.80 2.27
N TYR A 218 5.18 5.91 1.72
CA TYR A 218 6.30 5.92 0.75
C TYR A 218 7.67 5.95 1.42
N HIS A 219 7.88 5.02 2.34
CA HIS A 219 9.11 4.82 3.10
C HIS A 219 9.68 3.42 2.92
N ARG A 220 10.84 3.21 3.56
CA ARG A 220 11.48 1.91 3.67
C ARG A 220 11.09 1.27 4.99
N PHE A 221 10.28 0.23 4.93
CA PHE A 221 9.80 -0.52 6.09
C PHE A 221 10.74 -1.70 6.36
N PRO A 222 11.60 -1.64 7.38
CA PRO A 222 12.37 -2.80 7.81
C PRO A 222 11.43 -3.91 8.32
N ALA A 223 11.78 -5.15 8.01
CA ALA A 223 11.11 -6.32 8.53
C ALA A 223 11.60 -6.63 9.95
N ALA A 224 10.68 -7.01 10.83
CA ALA A 224 11.02 -7.73 12.04
C ALA A 224 11.54 -9.14 11.67
N GLU A 225 12.44 -9.70 12.46
CA GLU A 225 13.01 -11.01 12.18
C GLU A 225 11.92 -12.09 12.06
N GLY A 226 11.84 -12.76 10.91
CA GLY A 226 11.02 -13.95 10.69
C GLY A 226 9.59 -13.72 10.16
N THR A 227 8.79 -14.79 10.22
CA THR A 227 7.37 -14.80 9.86
C THR A 227 6.56 -14.74 11.15
N ALA A 228 5.63 -13.79 11.24
CA ALA A 228 4.80 -13.61 12.43
C ALA A 228 3.63 -14.61 12.48
N TYR A 229 3.13 -15.08 11.33
CA TYR A 229 1.97 -15.97 11.24
C TYR A 229 2.11 -17.00 10.11
N LEU A 230 1.68 -18.25 10.35
CA LEU A 230 1.60 -19.32 9.36
C LEU A 230 0.31 -20.13 9.56
N VAL A 231 -0.58 -20.14 8.56
CA VAL A 231 -1.86 -20.88 8.58
C VAL A 231 -2.21 -21.31 7.15
N GLY A 232 -2.54 -22.58 6.91
CA GLY A 232 -3.08 -23.05 5.63
C GLY A 232 -2.20 -22.77 4.39
N GLY A 233 -0.87 -22.68 4.55
CA GLY A 233 0.03 -22.31 3.45
C GLY A 233 0.13 -20.79 3.19
N PHE A 234 -0.52 -19.96 4.00
CA PHE A 234 -0.30 -18.52 4.05
C PHE A 234 0.77 -18.15 5.08
N THR A 235 1.66 -17.25 4.69
CA THR A 235 2.66 -16.64 5.57
C THR A 235 2.33 -15.16 5.74
N ALA A 236 2.59 -14.61 6.93
CA ALA A 236 2.55 -13.17 7.13
C ALA A 236 3.80 -12.66 7.86
N SER A 237 4.38 -11.59 7.34
CA SER A 237 5.56 -10.90 7.91
C SER A 237 5.16 -9.58 8.54
N TYR A 238 5.95 -9.05 9.47
CA TYR A 238 5.70 -7.77 10.12
C TYR A 238 6.75 -6.74 9.73
N LEU A 239 6.34 -5.56 9.26
CA LEU A 239 7.23 -4.45 8.94
C LEU A 239 6.70 -3.17 9.56
N ARG A 240 7.61 -2.29 9.99
CA ARG A 240 7.23 -1.06 10.70
C ARG A 240 8.16 0.10 10.36
N TRP A 241 7.57 1.28 10.18
CA TRP A 241 8.29 2.55 10.08
C TRP A 241 7.52 3.60 10.88
N GLY A 242 8.16 4.20 11.89
CA GLY A 242 7.46 5.06 12.85
C GLY A 242 6.30 4.31 13.49
N ASP A 243 5.09 4.85 13.35
CA ASP A 243 3.85 4.23 13.86
C ASP A 243 3.10 3.40 12.82
N VAL A 244 3.48 3.48 11.55
CA VAL A 244 2.85 2.74 10.45
C VAL A 244 3.34 1.30 10.47
N VAL A 245 2.39 0.37 10.46
CA VAL A 245 2.64 -1.08 10.49
C VAL A 245 2.08 -1.71 9.23
N LEU A 246 2.89 -2.56 8.59
CA LEU A 246 2.54 -3.33 7.42
C LEU A 246 2.65 -4.81 7.72
N ILE A 247 1.61 -5.56 7.37
CA ILE A 247 1.58 -7.01 7.50
C ILE A 247 1.28 -7.64 6.13
N PRO A 248 2.31 -7.90 5.31
CA PRO A 248 2.15 -8.60 4.04
C PRO A 248 1.85 -10.08 4.27
N ILE A 249 0.75 -10.53 3.67
CA ILE A 249 0.26 -11.90 3.62
C ILE A 249 0.55 -12.46 2.22
N ARG A 250 1.09 -13.67 2.15
CA ARG A 250 1.48 -14.35 0.90
C ARG A 250 1.10 -15.82 0.93
N LEU A 251 0.69 -16.34 -0.22
CA LEU A 251 0.49 -17.77 -0.42
C LEU A 251 1.82 -18.45 -0.81
N GLY A 252 2.22 -19.49 -0.08
CA GLY A 252 3.44 -20.25 -0.34
C GLY A 252 3.26 -21.73 -0.04
N VAL A 253 3.39 -22.58 -1.06
CA VAL A 253 3.45 -24.03 -0.89
C VAL A 253 4.83 -24.44 -0.37
N GLY A 254 4.87 -24.85 0.89
CA GLY A 254 6.05 -25.45 1.52
C GLY A 254 7.01 -24.46 2.17
N TYR A 255 8.02 -25.02 2.83
CA TYR A 255 9.12 -24.43 3.62
C TYR A 255 10.00 -23.39 2.89
N ARG A 256 9.43 -22.60 1.97
CA ARG A 256 10.01 -21.34 1.50
C ARG A 256 9.95 -20.31 2.64
N LEU A 257 10.63 -20.65 3.73
CA LEU A 257 11.17 -19.75 4.73
C LEU A 257 12.30 -18.95 4.06
N GLY A 258 12.02 -18.33 2.92
CA GLY A 258 12.76 -17.15 2.54
C GLY A 258 12.44 -16.16 3.64
N VAL A 259 13.34 -16.09 4.62
CA VAL A 259 13.29 -15.02 5.61
C VAL A 259 13.24 -13.76 4.75
N ASN A 260 12.11 -13.07 4.77
CA ASN A 260 12.00 -11.74 4.19
C ASN A 260 12.71 -10.78 5.13
N ALA A 261 13.98 -11.11 5.45
CA ALA A 261 14.89 -10.26 6.18
C ALA A 261 15.29 -9.13 5.24
N GLY A 262 15.24 -7.93 5.76
CA GLY A 262 15.51 -6.72 5.01
C GLY A 262 14.35 -5.76 5.13
N TYR A 263 13.85 -5.27 4.00
CA TYR A 263 12.90 -4.19 3.97
C TYR A 263 11.95 -4.28 2.78
N MET A 264 10.85 -3.53 2.83
CA MET A 264 10.05 -3.16 1.66
C MET A 264 10.08 -1.64 1.52
N LYS A 265 10.60 -1.14 0.40
CA LYS A 265 10.60 0.28 0.04
C LYS A 265 9.40 0.52 -0.87
N PHE A 266 8.44 1.30 -0.41
CA PHE A 266 7.27 1.69 -1.19
C PHE A 266 7.53 2.99 -1.95
N SER A 267 6.89 3.14 -3.11
CA SER A 267 6.97 4.34 -3.93
C SER A 267 5.69 4.59 -4.71
N GLU A 268 5.41 5.87 -4.98
CA GLU A 268 4.29 6.30 -5.83
C GLU A 268 4.44 5.87 -7.28
N LYS A 269 5.68 5.91 -7.78
CA LYS A 269 6.00 5.56 -9.17
C LYS A 269 6.76 4.26 -9.21
N ARG A 270 6.58 3.52 -10.30
CA ARG A 270 7.33 2.30 -10.55
C ARG A 270 8.81 2.62 -10.70
N ASN A 271 9.62 2.19 -9.75
CA ASN A 271 11.08 2.32 -9.79
C ASN A 271 11.73 0.97 -10.09
N TRP A 272 12.61 0.94 -11.10
CA TRP A 272 13.39 -0.24 -11.43
C TRP A 272 14.65 -0.39 -10.57
N LEU A 273 15.03 0.66 -9.83
CA LEU A 273 16.18 0.68 -8.93
C LEU A 273 15.68 0.72 -7.47
N PRO A 274 16.04 -0.25 -6.61
CA PRO A 274 15.39 -0.48 -5.31
C PRO A 274 16.04 0.25 -4.11
N PHE A 275 17.05 1.10 -4.35
CA PHE A 275 17.77 1.84 -3.29
C PHE A 275 17.24 3.27 -3.14
#